data_AF-A0A3B5MIF1-F1
#
_entry.id   AF-A0A3B5MIF1-F1
#
_cell.length_a   1.000
_cell.length_b   1.000
_cell.length_c   1.000
_cell.angle_alpha   90.00
_cell.angle_beta   90.00
_cell.angle_gamma   90.00
#
_symmetry.space_group_name_H-M   'P 1'
#
loop_
_entity.id
_entity.type
_entity.pdbx_description
1 polymer ?
#
loop_
_entity_poly.entity_id
_entity_poly.type
_entity_poly.pdbx_seq_one_letter_code
_entity_poly.pdbx_strand_id
1 'polypeptide(L)' 'CFSRGVVSFMWFHPNISGVEAENLLLTRGVDGSFLARPSKSNPGDFTLSVRSSSTLKPSGKRLSLKK' A
#
# COMPACT_ATOMS: atom_id res chain seq x y z
N CYS A 1 -18.33 -12.60 15.47
CA CYS A 1 -18.07 -12.92 14.05
C CYS A 1 -16.84 -12.13 13.59
N PHE A 2 -15.64 -12.54 14.01
CA PHE A 2 -14.36 -11.93 13.64
C PHE A 2 -13.52 -13.00 12.93
N SER A 3 -14.02 -13.43 11.78
CA SER A 3 -13.44 -14.53 11.02
C SER A 3 -13.02 -14.03 9.66
N ARG A 4 -11.94 -13.25 9.60
CA ARG A 4 -11.12 -13.08 8.39
C ARG A 4 -9.67 -13.00 8.82
N GLY A 5 -8.94 -14.07 8.51
CA GLY A 5 -7.60 -14.34 8.99
C GLY A 5 -6.66 -13.17 8.78
N VAL A 6 -5.72 -13.04 9.71
CA VAL A 6 -4.50 -12.27 9.55
C VAL A 6 -3.88 -12.55 8.18
N VAL A 7 -4.12 -11.68 7.20
CA VAL A 7 -3.31 -11.65 5.98
C VAL A 7 -2.00 -10.93 6.33
N SER A 8 -1.31 -11.44 7.35
CA SER A 8 0.00 -10.97 7.78
C SER A 8 1.04 -11.64 6.90
N PHE A 9 1.11 -11.25 5.63
CA PHE A 9 2.25 -11.63 4.80
C PHE A 9 2.74 -10.42 4.02
N MET A 10 3.80 -9.84 4.59
CA MET A 10 4.70 -8.85 4.01
C MET A 10 4.07 -7.47 3.75
N TRP A 11 4.04 -6.64 4.78
CA TRP A 11 3.72 -5.22 4.65
C TRP A 11 4.85 -4.42 3.99
N PHE A 12 6.05 -4.98 3.82
CA PHE A 12 7.19 -4.32 3.18
C PHE A 12 7.61 -5.04 1.90
N HIS A 13 7.71 -4.30 0.81
CA HIS A 13 8.11 -4.81 -0.49
C HIS A 13 9.29 -3.99 -1.04
N PRO A 14 10.53 -4.51 -0.99
CA PRO A 14 11.71 -3.75 -1.40
C PRO A 14 11.78 -3.49 -2.91
N ASN A 15 11.13 -4.33 -3.72
CA ASN A 15 11.34 -4.39 -5.17
C ASN A 15 10.09 -4.03 -5.99
N ILE A 16 9.15 -3.26 -5.43
CA ILE A 16 7.92 -2.87 -6.15
C ILE A 16 7.81 -1.36 -6.33
N SER A 17 7.22 -0.96 -7.44
CA SER A 17 6.88 0.42 -7.78
C SER A 17 5.55 0.87 -7.18
N GLY A 18 5.22 2.16 -7.35
CA GLY A 18 3.91 2.69 -6.95
C GLY A 18 2.74 2.05 -7.68
N VAL A 19 2.91 1.84 -8.98
CA VAL A 19 1.88 1.22 -9.83
C VAL A 19 1.66 -0.24 -9.43
N GLU A 20 2.73 -0.99 -9.17
CA GLU A 20 2.62 -2.37 -8.70
C GLU A 20 1.99 -2.45 -7.30
N ALA A 21 2.34 -1.53 -6.40
CA ALA A 21 1.72 -1.43 -5.09
C ALA A 21 0.21 -1.13 -5.17
N GLU A 22 -0.19 -0.21 -6.03
CA GLU A 22 -1.60 0.11 -6.28
C GLU A 22 -2.34 -1.10 -6.86
N ASN A 23 -1.77 -1.78 -7.86
CA ASN A 23 -2.35 -2.98 -8.45
C ASN A 23 -2.49 -4.12 -7.43
N LEU A 24 -1.52 -4.32 -6.54
CA LEU A 24 -1.60 -5.31 -5.46
C LEU A 24 -2.73 -4.99 -4.48
N LEU A 25 -2.84 -3.73 -4.07
CA LEU A 25 -3.90 -3.26 -3.18
C LEU A 25 -5.29 -3.29 -3.84
N LEU A 26 -5.37 -3.14 -5.16
CA LEU A 26 -6.59 -3.25 -5.94
C LEU A 26 -7.04 -4.71 -6.13
N THR A 27 -6.10 -5.61 -6.42
CA THR A 27 -6.41 -7.01 -6.78
C THR A 27 -6.53 -7.93 -5.57
N ARG A 28 -5.75 -7.70 -4.52
CA ARG A 28 -5.66 -8.56 -3.33
C ARG A 28 -6.00 -7.84 -2.03
N GLY A 29 -5.96 -6.51 -2.03
CA GLY A 29 -6.23 -5.69 -0.85
C GLY A 29 -7.73 -5.53 -0.58
N VAL A 30 -8.08 -5.52 0.71
CA VAL A 30 -9.37 -5.05 1.21
C VAL A 30 -9.28 -3.58 1.62
N ASP A 31 -10.41 -2.94 1.89
CA ASP A 31 -10.42 -1.58 2.45
C ASP A 31 -9.55 -1.48 3.71
N GLY A 32 -8.71 -0.44 3.79
CA GLY A 32 -7.73 -0.27 4.86
C GLY A 32 -6.44 -1.07 4.69
N SER A 33 -6.31 -1.92 3.65
CA SER A 33 -5.05 -2.60 3.36
C SER A 33 -3.95 -1.60 3.01
N PHE A 34 -2.74 -1.87 3.47
CA PHE A 34 -1.59 -1.02 3.21
C PHE A 34 -0.32 -1.84 2.97
N LEU A 35 0.64 -1.21 2.29
CA LEU A 35 1.99 -1.74 2.17
C LEU A 35 3.00 -0.59 2.06
N ALA A 36 4.22 -0.84 2.51
CA ALA A 36 5.38 0.04 2.43
C ALA A 36 6.35 -0.45 1.35
N ARG A 37 7.01 0.51 0.69
CA ARG A 37 8.03 0.27 -0.33
C ARG A 37 9.07 1.39 -0.35
N PRO A 38 10.27 1.17 -0.89
CA PRO A 38 11.24 2.25 -1.11
C PRO A 38 10.66 3.36 -2.01
N SER A 39 11.02 4.60 -1.71
CA SER A 39 10.66 5.74 -2.55
C SER A 39 11.58 5.81 -3.77
N LYS A 40 10.99 5.70 -4.98
CA LYS A 40 11.74 5.89 -6.23
C LYS A 40 12.25 7.32 -6.42
N SER A 41 11.58 8.31 -5.86
CA SER A 41 11.90 9.73 -6.04
C SER A 41 12.84 10.29 -4.97
N ASN A 42 12.94 9.62 -3.81
CA ASN A 42 13.84 10.03 -2.74
C ASN A 42 14.54 8.80 -2.16
N PRO A 43 15.74 8.43 -2.68
CA PRO A 43 16.49 7.28 -2.17
C PRO A 43 16.73 7.40 -0.66
N GLY A 44 16.40 6.35 0.10
CA GLY A 44 16.49 6.34 1.57
C GLY A 44 15.17 6.56 2.31
N ASP A 45 14.14 7.10 1.63
CA ASP A 45 12.79 7.23 2.18
C ASP A 45 11.90 6.03 1.83
N PHE A 46 10.80 5.90 2.59
CA PHE A 46 9.76 4.94 2.33
C PHE A 46 8.47 5.61 1.87
N THR A 47 7.69 4.89 1.07
CA THR A 47 6.34 5.26 0.70
C THR A 47 5.38 4.22 1.25
N LEU A 48 4.31 4.68 1.89
CA LEU A 48 3.16 3.89 2.27
C LEU A 48 2.04 4.05 1.23
N SER A 49 1.61 2.93 0.66
CA SER A 49 0.47 2.85 -0.24
C SER A 49 -0.71 2.27 0.54
N VAL A 50 -1.88 2.92 0.48
CA VAL A 50 -3.09 2.51 1.22
C VAL A 50 -4.28 2.38 0.29
N ARG A 51 -5.07 1.30 0.47
CA ARG A 51 -6.36 1.09 -0.17
C ARG A 51 -7.44 1.75 0.67
N SER A 52 -8.12 2.76 0.12
CA SER A 52 -9.35 3.31 0.69
C SER A 52 -10.48 3.20 -0.34
N SER A 53 -11.58 2.57 0.06
CA SER A 53 -12.85 2.50 -0.65
C SER A 53 -13.68 3.76 -0.40
N SER A 54 -13.37 4.52 0.65
CA SER A 54 -14.01 5.79 0.96
C SER A 54 -13.17 6.95 0.39
N THR A 55 -13.60 7.47 -0.76
CA THR A 55 -13.48 8.86 -1.25
C THR A 55 -13.33 8.87 -2.76
N LEU A 56 -14.41 9.18 -3.49
CA LEU A 56 -14.57 10.03 -4.70
C LEU A 56 -13.42 10.22 -5.73
N LYS A 57 -12.35 9.42 -5.71
CA LYS A 57 -11.26 9.38 -6.69
C LYS A 57 -10.77 7.92 -6.80
N PRO A 58 -10.70 7.32 -8.00
CA PRO A 58 -10.23 5.95 -8.19
C PRO A 58 -8.74 5.72 -7.87
N SER A 59 -7.99 6.74 -7.43
CA SER A 59 -6.54 6.72 -7.29
C SER A 59 -6.11 6.43 -5.84
N GLY A 60 -5.28 5.40 -5.65
CA GLY A 60 -4.71 5.04 -4.35
C GLY A 60 -4.00 6.24 -3.68
N LYS A 61 -4.15 6.38 -2.36
CA LYS A 61 -3.46 7.44 -1.62
C LYS A 61 -2.03 6.99 -1.33
N ARG A 62 -1.06 7.71 -1.91
CA ARG A 62 0.37 7.51 -1.69
C ARG A 62 0.83 8.47 -0.60
N LEU A 63 1.07 7.96 0.61
CA LEU A 63 1.65 8.74 1.70
C LEU A 63 3.16 8.51 1.70
N SER A 64 3.95 9.57 1.55
CA SER A 64 5.42 9.46 1.66
C SER A 64 5.79 9.56 3.13
N LEU A 65 6.40 8.51 3.68
CA LEU A 65 6.94 8.52 5.04
C LEU A 65 8.36 9.07 4.94
N LYS A 66 8.54 10.33 5.33
CA LYS A 66 9.87 10.91 5.55
C LYS A 66 10.37 10.48 6.92
N LYS A 67 11.64 10.09 6.99
CA LYS A 67 12.32 9.72 8.24
C LYS A 67 12.44 10.92 9.17
#